data_AF-A0A2U3DCA1-F1
#
_entry.id   AF-A0A2U3DCA1-F1
#
_cell.length_a   1.000
_cell.length_b   1.000
_cell.length_c   1.000
_cell.angle_alpha   90.00
_cell.angle_beta   90.00
_cell.angle_gamma   90.00
#
_symmetry.space_group_name_H-M   'P 1'
#
loop_
_entity.id
_entity.type
_entity.pdbx_description
1 polymer ?
#
loop_
_entity_poly.entity_id
_entity_poly.type
_entity_poly.pdbx_seq_one_letter_code
_entity_poly.pdbx_strand_id
1 'polypeptide(L)'
;MADCSDVRTGYVGDPGEDFIRIQKFVDRGRNQWRLDPVRTARIVGRIFGLEPTDRYTLYQTYYDPGASVHYADVIVQHNSCRYLVELIQPVRQGPTGVWAVESIQAL
;
A
#
# COMPACT_ATOMS: atom_id res chain seq x y z
N MET A 1 7.60 15.43 -22.95
CA MET A 1 8.07 14.36 -22.05
C MET A 1 7.16 14.40 -20.85
N ALA A 2 6.57 13.28 -20.45
CA ALA A 2 5.78 13.28 -19.24
C ALA A 2 6.71 13.39 -18.04
N ASP A 3 6.42 14.35 -17.17
CA ASP A 3 7.13 14.49 -15.92
C ASP A 3 6.55 13.47 -14.93
N CYS A 4 7.39 12.57 -14.44
CA CYS A 4 7.02 11.54 -13.47
C CYS A 4 7.57 11.86 -12.07
N SER A 5 8.05 13.10 -11.85
CA SER A 5 8.69 13.52 -10.60
C SER A 5 7.72 13.96 -9.50
N ASP A 6 6.43 14.10 -9.80
CA ASP A 6 5.39 14.51 -8.84
C ASP A 6 5.10 13.44 -7.77
N VAL A 7 5.41 12.18 -8.09
CA VAL A 7 5.24 11.04 -7.17
C VAL A 7 6.55 10.76 -6.46
N ARG A 8 6.54 10.88 -5.13
CA ARG A 8 7.67 10.50 -4.27
C ARG A 8 7.79 8.99 -4.22
N THR A 9 8.91 8.47 -4.73
CA THR A 9 9.27 7.05 -4.69
C THR A 9 10.27 6.74 -3.57
N GLY A 10 10.41 5.47 -3.23
CA GLY A 10 11.34 4.97 -2.21
C GLY A 10 10.70 4.04 -1.19
N TYR A 11 11.52 3.62 -0.23
CA TYR A 11 11.06 2.90 0.96
C TYR A 11 10.22 3.84 1.82
N VAL A 12 8.98 3.44 2.06
CA VAL A 12 8.05 4.19 2.90
C VAL A 12 8.14 3.70 4.33
N GLY A 13 8.25 2.38 4.53
CA GLY A 13 8.12 1.65 5.79
C GLY A 13 8.22 2.54 7.01
N ASP A 14 7.08 3.12 7.37
CA ASP A 14 7.04 4.29 8.24
C ASP A 14 7.26 3.84 9.69
N PRO A 15 8.35 4.27 10.36
CA PRO A 15 8.54 4.03 11.79
C PRO A 15 7.52 4.81 12.67
N GLY A 16 6.60 5.59 12.10
CA GLY A 16 5.61 6.41 12.80
C GLY A 16 4.18 5.85 12.89
N GLU A 17 3.78 4.89 12.05
CA GLU A 17 2.44 4.28 12.16
C GLU A 17 2.41 3.17 13.23
N ASP A 18 1.62 3.38 14.29
CA ASP A 18 1.32 2.32 15.26
C ASP A 18 0.34 1.31 14.65
N PHE A 19 0.88 0.36 13.89
CA PHE A 19 0.10 -0.67 13.22
C PHE A 19 -0.68 -1.57 14.18
N ILE A 20 -0.20 -1.77 15.42
CA ILE A 20 -0.93 -2.52 16.45
C ILE A 20 -2.22 -1.78 16.80
N ARG A 21 -2.14 -0.46 16.99
CA ARG A 21 -3.31 0.38 17.25
C ARG A 21 -4.24 0.46 16.03
N ILE A 22 -3.69 0.57 14.82
CA ILE A 22 -4.47 0.56 13.57
C ILE A 22 -5.25 -0.75 13.43
N GLN A 23 -4.60 -1.90 13.66
CA GLN A 23 -5.25 -3.21 13.65
C GLN A 23 -6.41 -3.26 14.66
N LYS A 24 -6.22 -2.77 15.88
CA LYS A 24 -7.30 -2.71 16.90
C LYS A 24 -8.48 -1.82 16.46
N PHE A 25 -8.23 -0.75 15.71
CA PHE A 25 -9.32 0.07 15.17
C PHE A 25 -10.09 -0.65 14.06
N VAL A 26 -9.38 -1.36 13.19
CA VAL A 26 -9.96 -2.17 12.11
C VAL A 26 -10.78 -3.34 12.65
N ASP A 27 -10.27 -4.01 13.68
CA ASP A 27 -10.99 -5.06 14.40
C ASP A 27 -12.31 -4.54 15.03
N ARG A 28 -12.41 -3.23 15.31
CA ARG A 28 -13.62 -2.55 15.79
C ARG A 28 -14.49 -1.95 14.67
N GLY A 29 -14.22 -2.31 13.42
CA GLY A 29 -14.98 -1.85 12.25
C GLY A 29 -14.64 -0.42 11.77
N ARG A 30 -13.56 0.20 12.28
CA ARG A 30 -13.09 1.52 11.80
C ARG A 30 -12.03 1.33 10.71
N ASN A 31 -11.91 2.26 9.77
CA ASN A 31 -10.86 2.22 8.74
C ASN A 31 -10.76 0.88 7.98
N GLN A 32 -11.90 0.22 7.70
CA GLN A 32 -11.94 -1.08 7.01
C GLN A 32 -11.27 -1.07 5.63
N TRP A 33 -11.03 0.11 5.05
CA TRP A 33 -10.22 0.27 3.85
C TRP A 33 -8.79 -0.30 3.99
N ARG A 34 -8.26 -0.43 5.22
CA ARG A 34 -6.97 -1.08 5.52
C ARG A 34 -6.97 -2.59 5.27
N LEU A 35 -8.13 -3.23 5.12
CA LEU A 35 -8.22 -4.67 4.84
C LEU A 35 -8.07 -5.00 3.34
N ASP A 36 -8.10 -3.98 2.49
CA ASP A 36 -7.98 -4.12 1.04
C ASP A 36 -6.69 -3.42 0.59
N PRO A 37 -5.77 -4.11 -0.11
CA PRO A 37 -4.48 -3.55 -0.49
C PRO A 37 -4.63 -2.41 -1.51
N VAL A 38 -5.61 -2.50 -2.41
CA VAL A 38 -5.88 -1.46 -3.43
C VAL A 38 -6.43 -0.19 -2.78
N ARG A 39 -7.38 -0.32 -1.86
CA ARG A 39 -7.92 0.83 -1.11
C ARG A 39 -6.86 1.44 -0.21
N THR A 40 -6.01 0.62 0.40
CA THR A 40 -4.89 1.09 1.22
C THR A 40 -3.90 1.89 0.37
N ALA A 41 -3.44 1.34 -0.76
CA ALA A 41 -2.56 2.03 -1.70
C ALA A 41 -3.17 3.36 -2.17
N ARG A 42 -4.47 3.38 -2.48
CA ARG A 42 -5.18 4.59 -2.91
C ARG A 42 -5.26 5.69 -1.84
N ILE A 43 -5.45 5.32 -0.58
CA ILE A 43 -5.60 6.31 0.51
C ILE A 43 -4.22 6.80 0.96
N VAL A 44 -3.28 5.89 1.20
CA VAL A 44 -1.93 6.21 1.70
C VAL A 44 -1.08 6.84 0.60
N GLY A 45 -1.22 6.39 -0.66
CA GLY A 45 -0.48 6.90 -1.81
C GLY A 45 -0.62 8.42 -2.04
N ARG A 46 -1.70 9.03 -1.53
CA ARG A 46 -1.90 10.49 -1.54
C ARG A 46 -0.78 11.26 -0.86
N ILE A 47 -0.20 10.69 0.19
CA ILE A 47 0.92 11.28 0.93
C ILE A 47 2.17 11.38 0.04
N PHE A 48 2.25 10.53 -0.99
CA PHE A 48 3.36 10.42 -1.92
C PHE A 48 3.09 11.07 -3.27
N GLY A 49 1.96 11.76 -3.45
CA GLY A 49 1.60 12.43 -4.71
C GLY A 49 0.75 11.59 -5.67
N LEU A 50 0.38 10.36 -5.32
CA LEU A 50 -0.60 9.60 -6.09
C LEU A 50 -2.01 10.16 -5.86
N GLU A 51 -2.83 10.18 -6.90
CA GLU A 51 -4.18 10.72 -6.83
C GLU A 51 -5.23 9.61 -6.60
N PRO A 52 -6.35 9.90 -5.92
CA PRO A 52 -7.45 8.94 -5.79
C PRO A 52 -8.08 8.54 -7.14
N THR A 53 -7.95 9.41 -8.14
CA THR A 53 -8.42 9.27 -9.52
C THR A 53 -7.50 8.42 -10.38
N ASP A 54 -6.29 8.11 -9.92
CA ASP A 54 -5.38 7.21 -10.62
C ASP A 54 -5.99 5.81 -10.75
N ARG A 55 -5.47 5.05 -11.72
CA ARG A 55 -5.90 3.67 -11.91
C ARG A 55 -5.02 2.75 -11.08
N TYR A 56 -5.60 2.19 -10.03
CA TYR A 56 -4.98 1.19 -9.16
C TYR A 56 -5.44 -0.21 -9.59
N THR A 57 -4.48 -1.09 -9.86
CA THR A 57 -4.74 -2.48 -10.26
C THR A 57 -3.96 -3.41 -9.35
N LEU A 58 -4.65 -4.30 -8.64
CA LEU A 58 -3.99 -5.38 -7.90
C LEU A 58 -3.30 -6.30 -8.91
N TYR A 59 -1.99 -6.40 -8.83
CA TYR A 59 -1.20 -7.29 -9.67
C TYR A 59 -1.12 -8.68 -9.06
N GLN A 60 -0.71 -8.78 -7.80
CA GLN A 60 -0.66 -10.04 -7.07
C GLN A 60 -0.74 -9.84 -5.56
N THR A 61 -1.03 -10.92 -4.85
CA THR A 61 -0.82 -11.07 -3.42
C THR A 61 -0.09 -12.37 -3.18
N TYR A 62 0.95 -12.37 -2.34
CA TYR A 62 1.74 -13.56 -2.06
C TYR A 62 2.21 -13.57 -0.61
N TYR A 63 2.62 -14.75 -0.13
CA TYR A 63 3.22 -14.91 1.18
C TYR A 63 4.72 -15.15 0.99
N ASP A 64 5.55 -14.36 1.67
CA ASP A 64 6.99 -14.62 1.77
C ASP A 64 7.27 -15.49 3.00
N PRO A 65 7.68 -16.76 2.82
CA PRO A 65 8.01 -17.64 3.94
C PRO A 65 9.23 -17.17 4.74
N GLY A 66 10.17 -16.47 4.10
CA GLY A 66 11.40 -16.00 4.74
C GLY A 66 11.13 -14.89 5.76
N ALA A 67 10.30 -13.91 5.38
CA ALA A 67 9.86 -12.84 6.27
C ALA A 67 8.64 -13.22 7.14
N SER A 68 7.92 -14.29 6.78
CA SER A 68 6.63 -14.66 7.37
C SER A 68 5.57 -13.56 7.27
N VAL A 69 5.56 -12.86 6.12
CA VAL A 69 4.71 -11.69 5.86
C VAL A 69 3.98 -11.86 4.53
N HIS A 70 2.71 -11.44 4.48
CA HIS A 70 1.94 -11.31 3.26
C HIS A 70 2.26 -9.98 2.57
N TYR A 71 2.46 -10.07 1.28
CA TYR A 71 2.72 -8.97 0.38
C TYR A 71 1.56 -8.79 -0.61
N ALA A 72 1.40 -7.57 -1.08
CA ALA A 72 0.53 -7.22 -2.19
C ALA A 72 1.21 -6.20 -3.09
N ASP A 73 1.14 -6.44 -4.39
CA ASP A 73 1.66 -5.54 -5.41
C ASP A 73 0.49 -4.85 -6.10
N VAL A 74 0.48 -3.52 -6.04
CA VAL A 74 -0.53 -2.70 -6.71
C VAL A 74 0.16 -1.83 -7.75
N ILE A 75 -0.24 -1.99 -9.01
CA ILE A 75 0.22 -1.15 -10.11
C ILE A 75 -0.66 0.08 -10.18
N VAL A 76 -0.04 1.25 -10.16
CA VAL A 76 -0.71 2.54 -10.24
C VAL A 76 -0.32 3.25 -11.52
N GLN A 77 -1.31 3.56 -12.36
CA GLN A 77 -1.13 4.45 -13.50
C GLN A 77 -1.49 5.87 -13.06
N HIS A 78 -0.47 6.72 -12.97
CA HIS A 78 -0.60 8.14 -12.67
C HIS A 78 -0.17 8.94 -13.90
N ASN A 79 -1.11 9.65 -14.53
CA ASN A 79 -0.91 10.24 -15.86
C ASN A 79 -0.39 9.18 -16.85
N SER A 80 0.74 9.41 -17.52
CA SER A 80 1.40 8.44 -18.39
C SER A 80 2.48 7.60 -17.69
N CYS A 81 2.69 7.80 -16.38
CA CYS A 81 3.69 7.11 -15.58
C CYS A 81 3.08 5.91 -14.86
N ARG A 82 3.89 4.87 -14.63
CA ARG A 82 3.47 3.67 -13.89
C ARG A 82 4.33 3.50 -12.66
N TYR A 83 3.69 3.06 -11.58
CA TYR A 83 4.35 2.80 -10.31
C TYR A 83 3.92 1.44 -9.77
N LEU A 84 4.86 0.76 -9.12
CA LEU A 84 4.60 -0.40 -8.27
C LEU A 84 4.53 0.08 -6.82
N VAL A 85 3.38 -0.13 -6.19
CA VAL A 85 3.19 0.07 -4.75
C VAL A 85 3.19 -1.30 -4.11
N GLU A 86 4.23 -1.59 -3.35
CA GLU A 86 4.35 -2.80 -2.56
C GLU A 86 3.74 -2.56 -1.18
N LEU A 87 2.91 -3.49 -0.72
CA LEU A 87 2.27 -3.45 0.58
C LEU A 87 2.57 -4.71 1.37
N ILE A 88 2.61 -4.58 2.69
CA ILE A 88 2.75 -5.70 3.62
C ILE A 88 1.62 -5.75 4.64
N GLN A 89 1.46 -6.91 5.29
CA GLN A 89 0.68 -7.03 6.52
C GLN A 89 1.59 -7.11 7.76
N PRO A 90 1.83 -6.00 8.47
CA PRO A 90 2.87 -5.94 9.50
C PRO A 90 2.48 -6.57 10.85
N VAL A 91 1.19 -6.77 11.13
CA VAL A 91 0.71 -7.18 12.47
C VAL A 91 0.04 -8.56 12.46
N ARG A 92 -0.88 -8.77 11.53
CA ARG A 92 -1.65 -10.01 11.41
C ARG A 92 -1.68 -10.41 9.95
N GLN A 93 -1.43 -11.68 9.69
CA GLN A 93 -1.45 -12.25 8.35
C GLN A 93 -2.87 -12.66 7.94
N GLY A 94 -3.17 -12.59 6.63
CA GLY A 94 -4.40 -13.10 6.04
C GLY A 94 -5.56 -12.08 5.97
N PRO A 95 -6.81 -12.53 5.77
CA PRO A 95 -7.94 -11.68 5.36
C PRO A 95 -8.34 -10.56 6.33
N THR A 96 -7.90 -10.63 7.59
CA THR A 96 -8.20 -9.62 8.63
C THR A 96 -6.98 -8.77 8.99
N GLY A 97 -5.85 -8.98 8.32
CA GLY A 97 -4.64 -8.20 8.48
C GLY A 97 -4.76 -6.85 7.81
N VAL A 98 -4.28 -5.81 8.49
CA VAL A 98 -4.16 -4.49 7.88
C VAL A 98 -3.00 -4.46 6.89
N TRP A 99 -3.22 -3.82 5.75
CA TRP A 99 -2.18 -3.51 4.79
C TRP A 99 -1.50 -2.18 5.12
N ALA A 100 -0.19 -2.12 4.86
CA ALA A 100 0.66 -0.95 4.99
C ALA A 100 1.49 -0.82 3.71
N VAL A 101 1.74 0.40 3.26
CA VAL A 101 2.63 0.63 2.10
C VAL A 101 4.07 0.48 2.57
N GLU A 102 4.79 -0.46 1.96
CA GLU A 102 6.21 -0.74 2.24
C GLU A 102 7.10 0.14 1.34
N SER A 103 6.80 0.17 0.04
CA SER A 103 7.59 0.93 -0.93
C SER A 103 6.76 1.38 -2.14
N ILE A 104 7.23 2.44 -2.81
CA ILE A 104 6.70 2.92 -4.09
C ILE A 104 7.87 3.04 -5.07
N GLN A 105 7.75 2.40 -6.24
CA GLN A 105 8.80 2.35 -7.26
C GLN A 105 8.24 2.74 -8.62
N ALA A 106 8.98 3.51 -9.41
CA ALA A 106 8.61 3.79 -10.80
C ALA A 106 8.93 2.58 -11.69
N LEU A 107 8.08 2.32 -12.70
CA LEU A 107 8.18 1.22 -13.66
C LEU A 107 8.55 1.69 -15.07
#